data_AF-A0A8B6XDQ4-F1
#
_entry.id   AF-A0A8B6XDQ4-F1
#
_cell.length_a   1.000
_cell.length_b   1.000
_cell.length_c   1.000
_cell.angle_alpha   90.00
_cell.angle_beta   90.00
_cell.angle_gamma   90.00
#
_symmetry.space_group_name_H-M   'P 1'
#
loop_
_entity.id
_entity.type
_entity.pdbx_description
1 polymer ?
#
loop_
_entity_poly.entity_id
_entity_poly.type
_entity_poly.pdbx_seq_one_letter_code
_entity_poly.pdbx_strand_id
1 'polypeptide(L)'
;MACTAGLMYTLFEDSEIAKNIAFSKTKTEAIMNHVIGPHTVDQLVKSFDSISCFGLSTDASNHGSQKVFPIVIQYFDWKVEIAETCDIAIDRIKWLQTQQSEPSNSYHSVDPAPPMEIKSTSELADILLNEKKKLFERYSAMFSLRDKGGDSEVLALCKGLKCKSALFRHEIAFVLGQMAHPLSIDSLKETLENKQEHGMVRHECAEALGAIATSECFEILNKYLQDDERVVRESCDIALDMYDYENSDQFQYADGLSKHV
;
A
#
# COMPACT_ATOMS: atom_id res chain seq x y z
N MET A 1 15.94 20.25 25.38
CA MET A 1 16.77 19.20 24.73
C MET A 1 17.90 18.88 25.70
N ALA A 2 18.17 17.66 26.13
CA ALA A 2 17.94 16.37 25.47
C ALA A 2 17.77 15.24 26.50
N CYS A 3 16.81 14.34 26.27
CA CYS A 3 16.48 13.16 27.09
C CYS A 3 17.24 11.88 26.64
N THR A 4 18.28 12.04 25.82
CA THR A 4 18.82 10.97 24.97
C THR A 4 19.84 10.07 25.67
N ALA A 5 20.49 10.57 26.73
CA ALA A 5 21.64 9.91 27.34
C ALA A 5 21.29 8.60 28.09
N GLY A 6 20.25 8.61 28.94
CA GLY A 6 19.83 7.43 29.68
C GLY A 6 19.17 6.36 28.80
N LEU A 7 18.37 6.79 27.81
CA LEU A 7 17.75 5.90 26.84
C LEU A 7 18.80 5.12 26.03
N MET A 8 19.91 5.76 25.67
CA MET A 8 20.99 5.11 24.95
C MET A 8 21.71 4.03 25.77
N TYR A 9 21.80 4.19 27.08
CA TYR A 9 22.38 3.14 27.95
C TYR A 9 21.48 1.91 28.01
N THR A 10 20.16 2.10 28.08
CA THR A 10 19.18 0.99 28.12
C THR A 10 18.98 0.33 26.76
N LEU A 11 19.05 1.10 25.66
CA LEU A 11 18.89 0.58 24.30
C LEU A 11 20.18 -0.07 23.75
N PHE A 12 21.35 0.40 24.16
CA PHE A 12 22.65 0.00 23.62
C PHE A 12 23.64 -0.32 24.76
N GLU A 13 23.32 -1.32 25.57
CA GLU A 13 24.12 -1.71 26.76
C GLU A 13 25.58 -2.09 26.42
N ASP A 14 25.85 -2.49 25.18
CA ASP A 14 27.15 -2.89 24.64
C ASP A 14 27.99 -1.73 24.07
N SER A 15 27.42 -0.52 23.93
CA SER A 15 28.09 0.63 23.33
C SER A 15 28.89 1.46 24.35
N GLU A 16 30.22 1.40 24.30
CA GLU A 16 31.13 2.22 25.12
C GLU A 16 30.98 3.73 24.91
N ILE A 17 30.47 4.15 23.74
CA ILE A 17 30.22 5.56 23.42
C ILE A 17 28.97 6.05 24.17
N ALA A 18 27.92 5.22 24.23
CA ALA A 18 26.67 5.54 24.93
C ALA A 18 26.89 5.70 26.45
N LYS A 19 27.85 4.96 27.02
CA LYS A 19 28.18 5.00 28.46
C LYS A 19 28.77 6.33 28.94
N ASN A 20 29.32 7.15 28.04
CA ASN A 20 30.08 8.35 28.40
C ASN A 20 29.29 9.68 28.29
N ILE A 21 27.99 9.63 27.98
CA ILE A 21 27.14 10.83 27.84
C ILE A 21 26.33 11.01 29.14
N ALA A 22 26.53 12.13 29.87
CA ALA A 22 25.81 12.39 31.12
C ALA A 22 25.30 13.85 31.22
N PHE A 23 24.00 14.02 31.50
CA PHE A 23 23.39 15.31 31.88
C PHE A 23 22.17 15.09 32.80
N SER A 24 21.91 16.05 33.69
CA SER A 24 20.93 15.95 34.78
C SER A 24 19.51 16.41 34.39
N LYS A 25 18.48 15.59 34.70
CA LYS A 25 17.14 15.99 35.26
C LYS A 25 16.15 14.80 35.37
N THR A 26 15.72 14.52 36.59
CA THR A 26 15.20 13.24 37.10
C THR A 26 13.75 12.82 36.75
N LYS A 27 12.85 13.70 36.28
CA LYS A 27 11.44 13.32 36.00
C LYS A 27 11.16 12.99 34.54
N THR A 28 11.61 13.83 33.61
CA THR A 28 11.47 13.57 32.17
C THR A 28 12.31 12.37 31.76
N GLU A 29 13.49 12.22 32.36
CA GLU A 29 14.34 11.04 32.23
C GLU A 29 13.64 9.78 32.71
N ALA A 30 12.98 9.81 33.87
CA ALA A 30 12.23 8.65 34.37
C ALA A 30 11.07 8.27 33.43
N ILE A 31 10.33 9.23 32.87
CA ILE A 31 9.26 8.95 31.91
C ILE A 31 9.83 8.35 30.61
N MET A 32 10.91 8.93 30.09
CA MET A 32 11.54 8.44 28.85
C MET A 32 12.15 7.05 29.04
N ASN A 33 12.86 6.80 30.15
CA ASN A 33 13.58 5.55 30.36
C ASN A 33 12.71 4.42 30.92
N HIS A 34 11.66 4.74 31.68
CA HIS A 34 10.83 3.72 32.34
C HIS A 34 9.42 3.56 31.77
N VAL A 35 8.98 4.47 30.89
CA VAL A 35 7.66 4.39 30.26
C VAL A 35 7.78 4.36 28.75
N ILE A 36 8.27 5.45 28.15
CA ILE A 36 8.25 5.60 26.68
C ILE A 36 9.25 4.63 26.02
N GLY A 37 10.50 4.60 26.47
CA GLY A 37 11.56 3.74 25.91
C GLY A 37 11.19 2.26 25.90
N PRO A 38 10.87 1.65 27.06
CA PRO A 38 10.47 0.24 27.12
C PRO A 38 9.22 -0.05 26.29
N HIS A 39 8.23 0.87 26.28
CA HIS A 39 7.02 0.70 25.47
C HIS A 39 7.32 0.76 23.98
N THR A 40 8.17 1.70 23.53
CA THR A 40 8.61 1.80 22.15
C THR A 40 9.39 0.56 21.73
N VAL A 41 10.30 0.05 22.57
CA VAL A 41 11.03 -1.20 22.30
C VAL A 41 10.09 -2.38 22.22
N ASP A 42 9.15 -2.54 23.17
CA ASP A 42 8.17 -3.62 23.17
C ASP A 42 7.28 -3.57 21.92
N GLN A 43 6.81 -2.39 21.51
CA GLN A 43 6.08 -2.22 20.26
C GLN A 43 6.93 -2.57 19.04
N LEU A 44 8.20 -2.16 19.03
CA LEU A 44 9.13 -2.43 17.94
C LEU A 44 9.46 -3.93 17.85
N VAL A 45 9.69 -4.61 18.98
CA VAL A 45 9.90 -6.07 19.06
C VAL A 45 8.66 -6.83 18.60
N LYS A 46 7.46 -6.43 19.06
CA LYS A 46 6.20 -7.02 18.57
C LYS A 46 6.00 -6.81 17.07
N SER A 47 6.43 -5.67 16.54
CA SER A 47 6.38 -5.43 15.08
C SER A 47 7.37 -6.33 14.33
N PHE A 48 8.53 -6.65 14.91
CA PHE A 48 9.47 -7.60 14.32
C PHE A 48 8.94 -9.04 14.25
N ASP A 49 8.18 -9.49 15.24
CA ASP A 49 7.58 -10.84 15.23
C ASP A 49 6.61 -11.05 14.05
N SER A 50 6.05 -9.97 13.50
CA SER A 50 5.15 -10.01 12.34
C SER A 50 5.84 -9.91 10.99
N ILE A 51 7.15 -9.62 10.93
CA ILE A 51 7.86 -9.33 9.68
C ILE A 51 8.59 -10.57 9.16
N SER A 52 8.30 -10.96 7.92
CA SER A 52 8.99 -12.05 7.22
C SER A 52 10.48 -11.74 7.00
N CYS A 53 11.35 -12.62 7.48
CA CYS A 53 12.78 -12.57 7.19
C CYS A 53 13.10 -13.29 5.88
N PHE A 54 14.05 -12.78 5.09
CA PHE A 54 14.62 -13.53 3.96
C PHE A 54 16.12 -13.70 4.12
N GLY A 55 16.59 -14.91 3.84
CA GLY A 55 18.00 -15.26 3.86
C GLY A 55 18.64 -14.98 2.50
N LEU A 56 19.67 -14.14 2.48
CA LEU A 56 20.59 -14.03 1.35
C LEU A 56 21.86 -14.80 1.69
N SER A 57 22.32 -15.65 0.78
CA SER A 57 23.60 -16.33 0.92
C SER A 57 24.61 -15.64 0.03
N THR A 58 25.56 -14.92 0.62
CA THR A 58 26.62 -14.25 -0.15
C THR A 58 27.85 -15.13 -0.21
N ASP A 59 28.42 -15.27 -1.41
CA ASP A 59 29.69 -15.96 -1.61
C ASP A 59 30.86 -15.01 -1.34
N ALA A 60 31.65 -15.28 -0.30
CA ALA A 60 32.91 -14.56 -0.05
C ALA A 60 34.12 -15.48 -0.25
N SER A 61 34.00 -16.42 -1.19
CA SER A 61 35.08 -17.31 -1.61
C SER A 61 36.27 -16.54 -2.16
N ASN A 62 37.46 -16.99 -1.79
CA ASN A 62 38.70 -16.74 -2.50
C ASN A 62 39.11 -18.00 -3.29
N HIS A 63 40.09 -17.89 -4.20
CA HIS A 63 40.47 -19.01 -5.07
C HIS A 63 40.72 -20.32 -4.30
N GLY A 64 39.87 -21.32 -4.55
CA GLY A 64 40.01 -22.68 -4.05
C GLY A 64 39.13 -23.07 -2.86
N SER A 65 38.25 -22.21 -2.34
CA SER A 65 37.34 -22.59 -1.23
C SER A 65 36.00 -21.89 -1.32
N GLN A 66 34.90 -22.65 -1.30
CA GLN A 66 33.55 -22.06 -1.30
C GLN A 66 33.15 -21.62 0.12
N LYS A 67 33.00 -20.31 0.36
CA LYS A 67 32.56 -19.75 1.65
C LYS A 67 31.26 -18.99 1.47
N VAL A 68 30.17 -19.62 1.91
CA VAL A 68 28.83 -19.02 1.87
C VAL A 68 28.50 -18.46 3.25
N PHE A 69 28.20 -17.15 3.31
CA PHE A 69 27.73 -16.49 4.53
C PHE A 69 26.23 -16.27 4.42
N PRO A 70 25.41 -16.90 5.29
CA PRO A 70 23.99 -16.60 5.36
C PRO A 70 23.80 -15.26 6.06
N ILE A 71 23.22 -14.30 5.35
CA ILE A 71 22.78 -13.02 5.86
C ILE A 71 21.26 -13.10 5.99
N VAL A 72 20.74 -12.95 7.20
CA VAL A 72 19.31 -12.77 7.41
C VAL A 72 19.04 -11.28 7.29
N ILE A 73 18.29 -10.89 6.25
CA ILE A 73 17.82 -9.52 6.11
C ILE A 73 16.36 -9.50 6.55
N GLN A 74 16.07 -8.65 7.53
CA GLN A 74 14.72 -8.33 7.95
C GLN A 74 14.43 -6.91 7.50
N TYR A 75 13.48 -6.75 6.58
CA TYR A 75 13.07 -5.43 6.12
C TYR A 75 12.16 -4.80 7.18
N PHE A 76 12.70 -3.85 7.93
CA PHE A 76 11.92 -3.07 8.90
C PHE A 76 11.51 -1.75 8.27
N ASP A 77 10.22 -1.62 7.98
CA ASP A 77 9.60 -0.31 7.83
C ASP A 77 8.44 -0.23 8.82
N TRP A 78 8.33 0.92 9.48
CA TRP A 78 7.21 1.21 10.38
C TRP A 78 5.90 1.38 9.60
N LYS A 79 5.99 1.56 8.28
CA LYS A 79 4.85 1.60 7.37
C LYS A 79 4.45 0.19 6.95
N VAL A 80 3.27 -0.22 7.41
CA VAL A 80 2.70 -1.55 7.18
C VAL A 80 2.54 -1.85 5.69
N GLU A 81 2.23 -0.84 4.87
CA GLU A 81 2.00 -0.96 3.43
C GLU A 81 3.24 -1.47 2.69
N ILE A 82 4.45 -1.08 3.13
CA ILE A 82 5.69 -1.52 2.49
C ILE A 82 5.98 -2.97 2.86
N ALA A 83 5.77 -3.35 4.13
CA ALA A 83 5.90 -4.74 4.57
C ALA A 83 4.92 -5.66 3.81
N GLU A 84 3.66 -5.26 3.70
CA GLU A 84 2.63 -5.98 2.94
C GLU A 84 2.99 -6.12 1.46
N THR A 85 3.55 -5.07 0.84
CA THR A 85 4.04 -5.12 -0.55
C THR A 85 5.18 -6.13 -0.70
N CYS A 86 6.13 -6.15 0.24
CA CYS A 86 7.23 -7.13 0.24
C CYS A 86 6.71 -8.57 0.40
N ASP A 87 5.75 -8.81 1.29
CA ASP A 87 5.16 -10.14 1.49
C ASP A 87 4.48 -10.65 0.20
N ILE A 88 3.71 -9.79 -0.49
CA ILE A 88 3.09 -10.12 -1.78
C ILE A 88 4.18 -10.42 -2.83
N ALA A 89 5.23 -9.61 -2.90
CA ALA A 89 6.33 -9.81 -3.85
C ALA A 89 7.08 -11.14 -3.62
N ILE A 90 7.32 -11.50 -2.36
CA ILE A 90 7.94 -12.78 -2.00
C ILE A 90 7.07 -13.95 -2.45
N ASP A 91 5.77 -13.90 -2.18
CA ASP A 91 4.85 -14.96 -2.58
C ASP A 91 4.69 -15.01 -4.13
N ARG A 92 4.76 -13.87 -4.82
CA ARG A 92 4.85 -13.81 -6.29
C ARG A 92 6.10 -14.50 -6.84
N ILE A 93 7.28 -14.25 -6.25
CA ILE A 93 8.54 -14.89 -6.65
C ILE A 93 8.44 -16.41 -6.48
N LYS A 94 7.93 -16.88 -5.34
CA LYS A 94 7.71 -18.31 -5.10
C LYS A 94 6.76 -18.92 -6.12
N TRP A 95 5.68 -18.21 -6.46
CA TRP A 95 4.73 -18.65 -7.47
C TRP A 95 5.39 -18.78 -8.85
N LEU A 96 6.16 -17.77 -9.27
CA LEU A 96 6.88 -17.78 -10.55
C LEU A 96 7.88 -18.94 -10.67
N GLN A 97 8.49 -19.38 -9.57
CA GLN A 97 9.37 -20.55 -9.57
C GLN A 97 8.66 -21.86 -9.92
N THR A 98 7.34 -21.92 -9.72
CA THR A 98 6.52 -23.11 -9.97
C THR A 98 5.82 -23.11 -11.33
N GLN A 99 5.80 -21.98 -12.03
CA GLN A 99 5.05 -21.79 -13.27
C GLN A 99 5.96 -21.53 -14.46
N GLN A 100 5.54 -21.95 -15.66
CA GLN A 100 6.31 -21.75 -16.89
C GLN A 100 6.00 -20.44 -17.63
N SER A 101 4.83 -19.84 -17.38
CA SER A 101 4.36 -18.63 -18.06
C SER A 101 3.36 -17.84 -17.23
N GLU A 102 3.35 -16.52 -17.39
CA GLU A 102 2.34 -15.67 -16.77
C GLU A 102 1.01 -15.70 -17.54
N PRO A 103 -0.14 -15.74 -16.85
CA PRO A 103 -1.43 -15.58 -17.49
C PRO A 103 -1.57 -14.16 -18.06
N SER A 104 -2.02 -14.07 -19.30
CA SER A 104 -2.37 -12.78 -19.90
C SER A 104 -3.69 -12.29 -19.31
N ASN A 105 -3.75 -11.01 -18.93
CA ASN A 105 -5.00 -10.33 -18.56
C ASN A 105 -5.45 -9.37 -19.68
N SER A 106 -6.73 -8.96 -19.66
CA SER A 106 -7.31 -8.03 -20.64
C SER A 106 -6.94 -6.57 -20.41
N TYR A 107 -6.32 -6.26 -19.26
CA TYR A 107 -6.04 -4.90 -18.80
C TYR A 107 -4.58 -4.48 -19.06
N HIS A 108 -3.75 -5.39 -19.61
CA HIS A 108 -2.33 -5.21 -19.88
C HIS A 108 -1.52 -4.68 -18.68
N SER A 109 -1.99 -4.98 -17.45
CA SER A 109 -1.35 -4.60 -16.21
C SER A 109 -0.39 -5.68 -15.72
N VAL A 110 0.63 -5.27 -14.98
CA VAL A 110 1.52 -6.18 -14.25
C VAL A 110 0.93 -6.42 -12.87
N ASP A 111 0.18 -7.50 -12.73
CA ASP A 111 -0.55 -7.78 -11.49
C ASP A 111 0.36 -8.41 -10.42
N PRO A 112 0.31 -7.96 -9.15
CA PRO A 112 1.10 -8.53 -8.04
C PRO A 112 0.80 -10.00 -7.74
N ALA A 113 -0.41 -10.47 -8.08
CA ALA A 113 -0.83 -11.86 -7.88
C ALA A 113 -1.58 -12.36 -9.13
N PRO A 114 -1.44 -13.65 -9.49
CA PRO A 114 -2.18 -14.21 -10.62
C PRO A 114 -3.68 -14.37 -10.28
N PRO A 115 -4.58 -14.36 -11.26
CA PRO A 115 -5.99 -14.69 -11.01
C PRO A 115 -6.15 -16.16 -10.58
N MET A 116 -7.18 -16.43 -9.79
CA MET A 116 -7.64 -17.77 -9.42
C MET A 116 -8.46 -18.44 -10.54
N GLU A 117 -8.38 -19.77 -10.60
CA GLU A 117 -9.20 -20.63 -11.48
C GLU A 117 -10.69 -20.72 -11.03
N ILE A 118 -11.04 -20.14 -9.89
CA ILE A 118 -12.39 -20.15 -9.32
C ILE A 118 -13.30 -19.27 -10.16
N LYS A 119 -14.43 -19.82 -10.63
CA LYS A 119 -15.39 -19.10 -11.50
C LYS A 119 -16.54 -18.43 -10.77
N SER A 120 -16.81 -18.83 -9.52
CA SER A 120 -17.96 -18.37 -8.73
C SER A 120 -17.69 -17.02 -8.08
N THR A 121 -18.51 -16.02 -8.38
CA THR A 121 -18.40 -14.67 -7.81
C THR A 121 -18.53 -14.67 -6.29
N SER A 122 -19.41 -15.51 -5.74
CA SER A 122 -19.59 -15.61 -4.28
C SER A 122 -18.35 -16.15 -3.60
N GLU A 123 -17.73 -17.18 -4.14
CA GLU A 123 -16.52 -17.78 -3.55
C GLU A 123 -15.33 -16.82 -3.64
N LEU A 124 -15.19 -16.11 -4.76
CA LEU A 124 -14.18 -15.07 -4.90
C LEU A 124 -14.39 -13.93 -3.91
N ALA A 125 -15.63 -13.47 -3.71
CA ALA A 125 -15.98 -12.46 -2.72
C ALA A 125 -15.68 -12.92 -1.28
N ASP A 126 -15.98 -14.19 -0.95
CA ASP A 126 -15.68 -14.76 0.35
C ASP A 126 -14.16 -14.80 0.61
N ILE A 127 -13.36 -15.10 -0.41
CA ILE A 127 -11.89 -15.05 -0.31
C ILE A 127 -11.41 -13.62 -0.14
N LEU A 128 -11.89 -12.69 -0.98
CA LEU A 128 -11.52 -11.27 -0.99
C LEU A 128 -11.69 -10.62 0.39
N LEU A 129 -12.83 -10.89 1.03
CA LEU A 129 -13.25 -10.27 2.29
C LEU A 129 -12.73 -11.00 3.53
N ASN A 130 -12.06 -12.15 3.38
CA ASN A 130 -11.57 -12.93 4.51
C ASN A 130 -10.22 -12.42 5.02
N GLU A 131 -10.26 -11.57 6.06
CA GLU A 131 -9.09 -11.01 6.75
C GLU A 131 -8.16 -12.04 7.42
N LYS A 132 -8.53 -13.34 7.44
CA LYS A 132 -7.64 -14.41 7.94
C LYS A 132 -6.80 -15.04 6.83
N LYS A 133 -7.10 -14.77 5.56
CA LYS A 133 -6.32 -15.25 4.42
C LYS A 133 -5.14 -14.33 4.14
N LYS A 134 -4.10 -14.88 3.53
CA LYS A 134 -2.94 -14.11 3.08
C LYS A 134 -3.33 -13.07 2.05
N LEU A 135 -2.63 -11.94 2.04
CA LEU A 135 -2.85 -10.88 1.05
C LEU A 135 -2.70 -11.41 -0.38
N PHE A 136 -1.70 -12.25 -0.66
CA PHE A 136 -1.51 -12.84 -1.98
C PHE A 136 -2.75 -13.60 -2.49
N GLU A 137 -3.39 -14.41 -1.63
CA GLU A 137 -4.64 -15.11 -1.99
C GLU A 137 -5.80 -14.14 -2.24
N ARG A 138 -5.89 -13.06 -1.44
CA ARG A 138 -6.94 -12.06 -1.57
C ARG A 138 -6.77 -11.21 -2.83
N TYR A 139 -5.53 -10.85 -3.19
CA TYR A 139 -5.18 -10.19 -4.45
C TYR A 139 -5.52 -11.09 -5.64
N SER A 140 -5.22 -12.39 -5.57
CA SER A 140 -5.62 -13.33 -6.62
C SER A 140 -7.14 -13.36 -6.83
N ALA A 141 -7.94 -13.31 -5.77
CA ALA A 141 -9.40 -13.21 -5.88
C ALA A 141 -9.86 -11.85 -6.45
N MET A 142 -9.17 -10.77 -6.07
CA MET A 142 -9.42 -9.41 -6.59
C MET A 142 -9.27 -9.37 -8.11
N PHE A 143 -8.16 -9.86 -8.64
CA PHE A 143 -7.91 -9.89 -10.08
C PHE A 143 -8.85 -10.84 -10.83
N SER A 144 -9.23 -11.98 -10.24
CA SER A 144 -10.29 -12.83 -10.81
C SER A 144 -11.62 -12.11 -10.94
N LEU A 145 -12.02 -11.31 -9.95
CA LEU A 145 -13.26 -10.51 -10.01
C LEU A 145 -13.17 -9.44 -11.10
N ARG A 146 -12.03 -8.74 -11.21
CA ARG A 146 -11.76 -7.76 -12.26
C ARG A 146 -11.86 -8.36 -13.65
N ASP A 147 -11.17 -9.48 -13.86
CA ASP A 147 -11.05 -10.13 -15.17
C ASP A 147 -12.39 -10.76 -15.61
N LYS A 148 -13.20 -11.21 -14.65
CA LYS A 148 -14.55 -11.71 -14.92
C LYS A 148 -15.50 -10.59 -15.34
N GLY A 149 -15.44 -9.45 -14.64
CA GLY A 149 -16.30 -8.30 -14.91
C GLY A 149 -17.79 -8.54 -14.65
N GLY A 150 -18.55 -7.45 -14.55
CA GLY A 150 -20.00 -7.46 -14.32
C GLY A 150 -20.43 -6.84 -12.99
N ASP A 151 -21.72 -6.58 -12.87
CA ASP A 151 -22.30 -5.84 -11.73
C ASP A 151 -22.02 -6.53 -10.39
N SER A 152 -22.12 -7.87 -10.34
CA SER A 152 -21.93 -8.63 -9.11
C SER A 152 -20.48 -8.60 -8.63
N GLU A 153 -19.55 -8.62 -9.57
CA GLU A 153 -18.10 -8.56 -9.37
C GLU A 153 -17.69 -7.18 -8.86
N VAL A 154 -18.18 -6.11 -9.49
CA VAL A 154 -17.95 -4.73 -9.07
C VAL A 154 -18.46 -4.50 -7.65
N LEU A 155 -19.70 -4.94 -7.36
CA LEU A 155 -20.27 -4.82 -6.01
C LEU A 155 -19.51 -5.64 -4.96
N ALA A 156 -18.90 -6.76 -5.34
CA ALA A 156 -18.01 -7.52 -4.45
C ALA A 156 -16.71 -6.75 -4.16
N LEU A 157 -16.09 -6.16 -5.20
CA LEU A 157 -14.89 -5.33 -5.06
C LEU A 157 -15.15 -4.09 -4.21
N CYS A 158 -16.28 -3.40 -4.39
CA CYS A 158 -16.66 -2.24 -3.58
C CYS A 158 -16.69 -2.57 -2.06
N LYS A 159 -17.10 -3.78 -1.67
CA LYS A 159 -17.05 -4.20 -0.26
C LYS A 159 -15.60 -4.30 0.26
N GLY A 160 -14.64 -4.57 -0.61
CA GLY A 160 -13.22 -4.60 -0.30
C GLY A 160 -12.64 -3.25 0.14
N LEU A 161 -13.27 -2.13 -0.22
CA LEU A 161 -12.91 -0.78 0.26
C LEU A 161 -13.15 -0.59 1.77
N LYS A 162 -13.70 -1.57 2.48
CA LYS A 162 -13.88 -1.53 3.94
C LYS A 162 -12.97 -2.52 4.69
N CYS A 163 -12.08 -3.21 3.98
CA CYS A 163 -11.09 -4.11 4.56
C CYS A 163 -10.01 -3.36 5.37
N LYS A 164 -9.23 -4.06 6.18
CA LYS A 164 -8.32 -3.43 7.17
C LYS A 164 -7.07 -2.79 6.58
N SER A 165 -6.40 -3.45 5.64
CA SER A 165 -5.14 -2.98 5.04
C SER A 165 -5.39 -1.79 4.11
N ALA A 166 -4.64 -0.69 4.32
CA ALA A 166 -4.69 0.46 3.43
C ALA A 166 -4.14 0.13 2.04
N LEU A 167 -3.07 -0.68 1.95
CA LEU A 167 -2.55 -1.18 0.68
C LEU A 167 -3.61 -1.99 -0.08
N PHE A 168 -4.34 -2.88 0.61
CA PHE A 168 -5.40 -3.67 -0.01
C PHE A 168 -6.55 -2.79 -0.52
N ARG A 169 -6.98 -1.78 0.26
CA ARG A 169 -8.03 -0.86 -0.17
C ARG A 169 -7.60 0.02 -1.35
N HIS A 170 -6.35 0.46 -1.39
CA HIS A 170 -5.76 1.14 -2.53
C HIS A 170 -5.85 0.28 -3.78
N GLU A 171 -5.40 -0.98 -3.73
CA GLU A 171 -5.45 -1.86 -4.90
C GLU A 171 -6.89 -2.14 -5.36
N ILE A 172 -7.85 -2.25 -4.43
CA ILE A 172 -9.27 -2.34 -4.77
C ILE A 172 -9.71 -1.11 -5.57
N ALA A 173 -9.36 0.10 -5.13
CA ALA A 173 -9.70 1.33 -5.84
C ALA A 173 -9.06 1.37 -7.24
N PHE A 174 -7.79 0.99 -7.36
CA PHE A 174 -7.08 0.88 -8.63
C PHE A 174 -7.81 -0.07 -9.59
N VAL A 175 -8.16 -1.27 -9.13
CA VAL A 175 -8.90 -2.28 -9.91
C VAL A 175 -10.28 -1.77 -10.32
N LEU A 176 -11.00 -1.08 -9.44
CA LEU A 176 -12.28 -0.46 -9.76
C LEU A 176 -12.14 0.64 -10.82
N GLY A 177 -11.05 1.39 -10.80
CA GLY A 177 -10.68 2.36 -11.84
C GLY A 177 -10.41 1.70 -13.18
N GLN A 178 -9.66 0.58 -13.20
CA GLN A 178 -9.44 -0.21 -14.42
C GLN A 178 -10.75 -0.72 -15.03
N MET A 179 -11.70 -1.14 -14.20
CA MET A 179 -13.01 -1.60 -14.65
C MET A 179 -13.91 -0.47 -15.16
N ALA A 180 -13.65 0.78 -14.75
CA ALA A 180 -14.40 1.99 -15.10
C ALA A 180 -15.94 1.83 -15.00
N HIS A 181 -16.42 1.04 -14.03
CA HIS A 181 -17.82 0.64 -13.95
C HIS A 181 -18.64 1.60 -13.05
N PRO A 182 -19.74 2.23 -13.52
CA PRO A 182 -20.46 3.24 -12.74
C PRO A 182 -21.00 2.80 -11.37
N LEU A 183 -21.27 1.50 -11.17
CA LEU A 183 -21.71 0.97 -9.88
C LEU A 183 -20.69 1.16 -8.74
N SER A 184 -19.43 1.48 -9.05
CA SER A 184 -18.42 1.74 -8.02
C SER A 184 -18.38 3.20 -7.55
N ILE A 185 -19.02 4.13 -8.27
CA ILE A 185 -18.94 5.58 -8.02
C ILE A 185 -19.29 5.91 -6.56
N ASP A 186 -20.40 5.39 -6.04
CA ASP A 186 -20.83 5.66 -4.67
C ASP A 186 -19.80 5.22 -3.62
N SER A 187 -19.19 4.05 -3.82
CA SER A 187 -18.21 3.49 -2.88
C SER A 187 -16.85 4.20 -2.96
N LEU A 188 -16.42 4.57 -4.17
CA LEU A 188 -15.21 5.36 -4.39
C LEU A 188 -15.35 6.76 -3.82
N LYS A 189 -16.50 7.41 -4.07
CA LYS A 189 -16.88 8.70 -3.48
C LYS A 189 -16.80 8.63 -1.97
N GLU A 190 -17.54 7.72 -1.33
CA GLU A 190 -17.58 7.59 0.14
C GLU A 190 -16.16 7.45 0.73
N THR A 191 -15.29 6.72 0.06
CA THR A 191 -13.89 6.51 0.49
C THR A 191 -13.04 7.77 0.30
N LEU A 192 -13.20 8.50 -0.81
CA LEU A 192 -12.56 9.79 -1.05
C LEU A 192 -12.98 10.87 -0.03
N GLU A 193 -14.27 10.92 0.33
CA GLU A 193 -14.80 11.92 1.29
C GLU A 193 -14.35 11.65 2.73
N ASN A 194 -13.95 10.42 3.04
CA ASN A 194 -13.55 10.03 4.38
C ASN A 194 -12.19 10.64 4.78
N LYS A 195 -12.23 11.72 5.56
CA LYS A 195 -11.03 12.40 6.09
C LYS A 195 -10.19 11.56 7.07
N GLN A 196 -10.69 10.41 7.52
CA GLN A 196 -9.96 9.47 8.36
C GLN A 196 -9.34 8.32 7.55
N GLU A 197 -9.63 8.25 6.25
CA GLU A 197 -9.00 7.29 5.35
C GLU A 197 -7.56 7.71 5.03
N HIS A 198 -6.72 6.72 4.77
CA HIS A 198 -5.33 6.90 4.40
C HIS A 198 -5.23 7.65 3.06
N GLY A 199 -4.37 8.68 2.98
CA GLY A 199 -4.22 9.53 1.79
C GLY A 199 -3.92 8.75 0.51
N MET A 200 -3.19 7.62 0.62
CA MET A 200 -2.95 6.69 -0.49
C MET A 200 -4.24 6.13 -1.10
N VAL A 201 -5.17 5.67 -0.25
CA VAL A 201 -6.43 5.10 -0.73
C VAL A 201 -7.31 6.20 -1.34
N ARG A 202 -7.31 7.39 -0.73
CA ARG A 202 -8.10 8.53 -1.19
C ARG A 202 -7.66 9.01 -2.58
N HIS A 203 -6.35 9.12 -2.85
CA HIS A 203 -5.89 9.51 -4.19
C HIS A 203 -6.29 8.47 -5.24
N GLU A 204 -6.19 7.18 -4.90
CA GLU A 204 -6.52 6.11 -5.83
C GLU A 204 -8.02 6.09 -6.14
N CYS A 205 -8.87 6.42 -5.16
CA CYS A 205 -10.29 6.65 -5.42
C CYS A 205 -10.56 7.86 -6.32
N ALA A 206 -9.78 8.94 -6.20
CA ALA A 206 -9.89 10.09 -7.10
C ALA A 206 -9.49 9.72 -8.54
N GLU A 207 -8.40 8.98 -8.72
CA GLU A 207 -7.97 8.49 -10.05
C GLU A 207 -8.98 7.52 -10.65
N ALA A 208 -9.52 6.60 -9.85
CA ALA A 208 -10.57 5.68 -10.29
C ALA A 208 -11.84 6.42 -10.73
N LEU A 209 -12.26 7.46 -10.01
CA LEU A 209 -13.37 8.34 -10.43
C LEU A 209 -13.04 9.08 -11.73
N GLY A 210 -11.79 9.52 -11.90
CA GLY A 210 -11.28 10.10 -13.14
C GLY A 210 -11.40 9.15 -14.32
N ALA A 211 -11.01 7.88 -14.14
CA ALA A 211 -11.10 6.85 -15.16
C ALA A 211 -12.56 6.49 -15.55
N ILE A 212 -13.50 6.61 -14.61
CA ILE A 212 -14.94 6.41 -14.89
C ILE A 212 -15.54 7.58 -15.68
N ALA A 213 -15.04 8.81 -15.48
CA ALA A 213 -15.30 9.99 -16.32
C ALA A 213 -16.78 10.35 -16.55
N THR A 214 -17.67 10.11 -15.57
CA THR A 214 -19.07 10.58 -15.66
C THR A 214 -19.21 12.03 -15.18
N SER A 215 -20.31 12.71 -15.53
CA SER A 215 -20.61 14.04 -15.00
C SER A 215 -20.69 14.06 -13.46
N GLU A 216 -21.15 12.96 -12.85
CA GLU A 216 -21.15 12.82 -11.39
C GLU A 216 -19.72 12.75 -10.83
N CYS A 217 -18.82 11.98 -11.46
CA CYS A 217 -17.41 11.92 -11.09
C CYS A 217 -16.77 13.31 -11.16
N PHE A 218 -17.05 14.08 -12.21
CA PHE A 218 -16.56 15.45 -12.36
C PHE A 218 -17.01 16.36 -11.21
N GLU A 219 -18.29 16.31 -10.83
CA GLU A 219 -18.81 17.08 -9.69
C GLU A 219 -18.19 16.66 -8.35
N ILE A 220 -17.87 15.38 -8.18
CA ILE A 220 -17.19 14.88 -6.99
C ILE A 220 -15.76 15.41 -6.95
N LEU A 221 -14.97 15.19 -8.01
CA LEU A 221 -13.55 15.56 -8.06
C LEU A 221 -13.32 17.07 -7.86
N ASN A 222 -14.17 17.91 -8.45
CA ASN A 222 -14.10 19.37 -8.28
C ASN A 222 -14.16 19.83 -6.81
N LYS A 223 -14.88 19.09 -5.95
CA LYS A 223 -14.98 19.42 -4.52
C LYS A 223 -13.65 19.22 -3.79
N TYR A 224 -12.76 18.37 -4.31
CA TYR A 224 -11.53 17.95 -3.66
C TYR A 224 -10.27 18.57 -4.27
N LEU A 225 -10.40 19.52 -5.21
CA LEU A 225 -9.28 20.33 -5.72
C LEU A 225 -8.53 21.12 -4.65
N GLN A 226 -9.18 21.37 -3.50
CA GLN A 226 -8.61 22.08 -2.35
C GLN A 226 -8.58 21.19 -1.08
N ASP A 227 -8.62 19.87 -1.23
CA ASP A 227 -8.47 18.92 -0.12
C ASP A 227 -7.20 19.19 0.71
N ASP A 228 -7.15 18.89 2.00
CA ASP A 228 -5.94 19.15 2.81
C ASP A 228 -4.75 18.27 2.41
N GLU A 229 -5.02 17.06 1.92
CA GLU A 229 -4.00 16.12 1.46
C GLU A 229 -3.53 16.48 0.06
N ARG A 230 -2.24 16.79 -0.08
CA ARG A 230 -1.63 17.22 -1.35
C ARG A 230 -1.86 16.20 -2.46
N VAL A 231 -1.61 14.91 -2.16
CA VAL A 231 -1.74 13.83 -3.15
C VAL A 231 -3.17 13.72 -3.68
N VAL A 232 -4.17 13.95 -2.83
CA VAL A 232 -5.58 13.92 -3.23
C VAL A 232 -5.91 15.09 -4.16
N ARG A 233 -5.46 16.32 -3.81
CA ARG A 233 -5.66 17.49 -4.69
C ARG A 233 -5.04 17.30 -6.06
N GLU A 234 -3.80 16.82 -6.10
CA GLU A 234 -3.05 16.62 -7.35
C GLU A 234 -3.70 15.54 -8.22
N SER A 235 -4.14 14.41 -7.63
CA SER A 235 -4.86 13.38 -8.38
C SER A 235 -6.23 13.88 -8.90
N CYS A 236 -6.97 14.68 -8.13
CA CYS A 236 -8.21 15.31 -8.60
C CYS A 236 -7.97 16.28 -9.77
N ASP A 237 -6.92 17.09 -9.70
CA ASP A 237 -6.56 18.06 -10.74
C ASP A 237 -6.23 17.34 -12.05
N ILE A 238 -5.38 16.30 -11.98
CA ILE A 238 -5.01 15.47 -13.14
C ILE A 238 -6.25 14.76 -13.73
N ALA A 239 -7.11 14.19 -12.87
CA ALA A 239 -8.32 13.51 -13.31
C ALA A 239 -9.29 14.45 -14.06
N LEU A 240 -9.41 15.71 -13.60
CA LEU A 240 -10.24 16.72 -14.23
C LEU A 240 -9.63 17.24 -15.54
N ASP A 241 -8.31 17.46 -15.60
CA ASP A 241 -7.63 17.81 -16.84
C ASP A 241 -7.81 16.71 -17.91
N MET A 242 -7.79 15.44 -17.51
CA MET A 242 -8.06 14.30 -18.41
C MET A 242 -9.52 14.33 -18.93
N TYR A 243 -10.48 14.62 -18.05
CA TYR A 243 -11.88 14.75 -18.43
C TYR A 243 -12.11 15.91 -19.40
N ASP A 244 -11.54 17.08 -19.12
CA ASP A 244 -11.66 18.26 -19.98
C ASP A 244 -11.02 18.01 -21.35
N TYR A 245 -9.89 17.31 -21.39
CA TYR A 245 -9.24 16.90 -22.63
C TYR A 245 -10.15 16.01 -23.48
N GLU A 246 -10.72 14.95 -22.91
CA GLU A 246 -11.60 14.05 -23.67
C GLU A 246 -12.89 14.74 -24.16
N ASN A 247 -13.33 15.78 -23.46
CA ASN A 247 -14.51 16.57 -23.83
C ASN A 247 -14.18 17.84 -24.65
N SER A 248 -12.93 18.02 -25.07
CA SER A 248 -12.50 19.17 -25.87
C SER A 248 -11.82 18.73 -27.17
N ASP A 249 -11.65 19.67 -28.11
CA ASP A 249 -10.88 19.44 -29.35
C ASP A 249 -9.36 19.61 -29.13
N GLN A 250 -8.88 19.58 -27.88
CA GLN A 250 -7.48 19.83 -27.57
C GLN A 250 -6.59 18.64 -27.93
N PHE A 251 -5.30 18.91 -28.20
CA PHE A 251 -4.32 17.89 -28.65
C PHE A 251 -3.55 17.21 -27.51
N GLN A 252 -3.44 17.85 -26.32
CA GLN A 252 -2.86 17.26 -25.11
C GLN A 252 -3.61 17.70 -23.85
N TYR A 253 -3.57 16.87 -22.80
CA TYR A 253 -4.29 17.07 -21.53
C TYR A 253 -3.47 17.79 -20.45
N ALA A 254 -2.14 17.82 -20.56
CA ALA A 254 -1.24 18.33 -19.52
C ALA A 254 -0.76 19.76 -19.79
N ASP A 255 -1.68 20.73 -19.76
CA ASP A 255 -1.41 22.15 -20.02
C ASP A 255 -1.04 22.95 -18.75
N GLY A 256 -0.70 22.28 -17.65
CA GLY A 256 -0.43 22.91 -16.34
C GLY A 256 0.68 23.98 -16.32
N LEU A 257 1.50 24.06 -17.37
CA LEU A 257 2.50 25.12 -17.56
C LEU A 257 1.93 26.41 -18.19
N SER A 258 0.76 26.34 -18.80
CA SER A 258 0.11 27.43 -19.54
C SER A 258 -0.87 28.24 -18.69
N LYS A 259 -1.48 27.62 -17.66
CA LYS A 259 -2.60 28.20 -16.87
C LYS A 259 -2.15 29.17 -15.75
N HIS A 260 -0.85 29.43 -15.58
CA HIS A 260 -0.30 30.29 -14.50
C HIS A 260 0.57 31.48 -14.97
N VAL A 261 0.37 31.98 -16.19
CA VAL A 261 0.96 33.25 -16.66
C VAL A 261 -0.05 34.39 -16.56
#